data_AF-A0A2X2IVZ4-F1
#
_entry.id   AF-A0A2X2IVZ4-F1
#
_cell.length_a   1.000
_cell.length_b   1.000
_cell.length_c   1.000
_cell.angle_alpha   90.00
_cell.angle_beta   90.00
_cell.angle_gamma   90.00
#
_symmetry.space_group_name_H-M   'P 1'
#
loop_
_entity.id
_entity.type
_entity.pdbx_description
1 polymer ?
#
loop_
_entity_poly.entity_id
_entity_poly.type
_entity_poly.pdbx_seq_one_letter_code
_entity_poly.pdbx_strand_id
1 'polypeptide(L)'
;MENESIRQKYKAILEALRIWHYFRITEVWGDVPFVLVPVTLEEAIPPVTPKAEILNKLFEMSQDVANRLPENEGTTNAYMFNKYSFKTLVMRYALYNGRYELAATLAKEIMDSGKYQLHPQYASLFNYQADKTNKEFIIKFDMESHNNSATNSFQHLAPQYKTGNGQSYVVPLKSLVDSYWTLQGRSIDKCPLHSKQEYELNPKLNRDPRYTASIFGQGDLFNKEKIDIYDSKSLFYYQNLRSSRSGYWFKKFVDEADAFRTGGNMYFPLARYAEVLLTYAEAKIMLNNVDELAKSCINQIRQRAGLDMNVADVNLTVRSQQEWIDLIRNERRVEFAGEGLRYSDILRWKTAEVVLNQPALGHMRQSADGKSEVLKIEDRKFLKHQYLWPFHESSFQVEPNLIQNPGY
;
A
#
# COMPACT_ATOMS: atom_id res chain seq x y z
N MET A 1 -36.14 -10.03 24.85
CA MET A 1 -36.42 -9.13 23.71
C MET A 1 -35.10 -8.83 23.04
N GLU A 2 -34.98 -9.15 21.76
CA GLU A 2 -33.78 -8.84 20.98
C GLU A 2 -33.66 -7.32 20.81
N ASN A 3 -32.48 -6.75 21.04
CA ASN A 3 -32.29 -5.31 20.93
C ASN A 3 -32.17 -4.93 19.44
N GLU A 4 -33.23 -4.33 18.90
CA GLU A 4 -33.32 -3.97 17.48
C GLU A 4 -32.15 -3.10 17.00
N SER A 5 -31.66 -2.18 17.83
CA SER A 5 -30.52 -1.34 17.51
C SER A 5 -29.23 -2.16 17.35
N ILE A 6 -29.03 -3.15 18.23
CA ILE A 6 -27.89 -4.08 18.12
C ILE A 6 -28.01 -4.93 16.85
N ARG A 7 -29.22 -5.41 16.53
CA ARG A 7 -29.48 -6.19 15.32
C ARG A 7 -29.17 -5.39 14.04
N GLN A 8 -29.65 -4.15 13.95
CA GLN A 8 -29.39 -3.29 12.80
C GLN A 8 -27.91 -2.95 12.63
N LYS A 9 -27.21 -2.69 13.74
CA LYS A 9 -25.76 -2.48 13.74
C LYS A 9 -25.01 -3.67 13.14
N TYR A 10 -25.25 -4.90 13.63
CA TYR A 10 -24.55 -6.08 13.13
C TYR A 10 -24.94 -6.42 11.69
N LYS A 11 -26.19 -6.21 11.30
CA LYS A 11 -26.62 -6.36 9.90
C LYS A 11 -25.81 -5.44 8.97
N ALA A 12 -25.67 -4.17 9.31
CA ALA A 12 -24.88 -3.22 8.52
C ALA A 12 -23.39 -3.62 8.42
N ILE A 13 -22.81 -4.12 9.52
CA ILE A 13 -21.43 -4.62 9.54
C ILE A 13 -21.25 -5.81 8.60
N LEU A 14 -22.16 -6.79 8.64
CA LEU A 14 -22.11 -7.97 7.78
C LEU A 14 -22.31 -7.61 6.29
N GLU A 15 -23.20 -6.66 6.00
CA GLU A 15 -23.39 -6.14 4.64
C GLU A 15 -22.15 -5.40 4.14
N ALA A 16 -21.50 -4.60 4.98
CA ALA A 16 -20.23 -3.94 4.67
C ALA A 16 -19.10 -4.93 4.40
N LEU A 17 -19.00 -6.01 5.19
CA LEU A 17 -18.05 -7.11 4.96
C LEU A 17 -18.31 -7.79 3.61
N ARG A 18 -19.56 -8.13 3.31
CA ARG A 18 -19.93 -8.71 2.02
C ARG A 18 -19.56 -7.79 0.85
N ILE A 19 -19.85 -6.49 0.95
CA ILE A 19 -19.49 -5.52 -0.08
C ILE A 19 -17.97 -5.48 -0.27
N TRP A 20 -17.20 -5.41 0.82
CA TRP A 20 -15.74 -5.40 0.76
C TRP A 20 -15.17 -6.69 0.16
N HIS A 21 -15.71 -7.85 0.51
CA HIS A 21 -15.31 -9.12 -0.10
C HIS A 21 -15.59 -9.14 -1.61
N TYR A 22 -16.77 -8.70 -2.05
CA TYR A 22 -17.06 -8.61 -3.48
C TYR A 22 -16.13 -7.64 -4.23
N PHE A 23 -15.81 -6.49 -3.63
CA PHE A 23 -14.78 -5.61 -4.19
C PHE A 23 -13.44 -6.33 -4.35
N ARG A 24 -12.98 -7.05 -3.32
CA ARG A 24 -11.71 -7.79 -3.40
C ARG A 24 -11.72 -8.86 -4.49
N ILE A 25 -12.75 -9.69 -4.56
CA ILE A 25 -12.77 -10.80 -5.53
C ILE A 25 -12.91 -10.28 -6.97
N THR A 26 -13.67 -9.21 -7.20
CA THR A 26 -13.80 -8.61 -8.55
C THR A 26 -12.52 -7.89 -9.01
N GLU A 27 -11.69 -7.40 -8.10
CA GLU A 27 -10.35 -6.90 -8.45
C GLU A 27 -9.36 -8.01 -8.83
N VAL A 28 -9.58 -9.24 -8.36
CA VAL A 28 -8.68 -10.37 -8.60
C VAL A 28 -9.12 -11.19 -9.82
N TRP A 29 -10.39 -11.60 -9.86
CA TRP A 29 -10.91 -12.53 -10.85
C TRP A 29 -11.79 -11.88 -11.92
N GLY A 30 -12.19 -10.62 -11.75
CA GLY A 30 -13.07 -9.96 -12.72
C GLY A 30 -14.53 -10.40 -12.52
N ASP A 31 -15.06 -11.11 -13.50
CA ASP A 31 -16.45 -11.55 -13.54
C ASP A 31 -16.61 -12.79 -12.63
N VAL A 32 -17.58 -12.76 -11.72
CA VAL A 32 -17.75 -13.82 -10.70
C VAL A 32 -19.23 -14.08 -10.42
N PRO A 33 -19.58 -15.25 -9.85
CA PRO A 33 -20.85 -15.45 -9.16
C PRO A 33 -21.21 -14.30 -8.21
N PHE A 34 -22.43 -13.78 -8.29
CA PHE A 34 -22.88 -12.67 -7.45
C PHE A 34 -24.18 -13.00 -6.71
N VAL A 35 -24.05 -13.28 -5.42
CA VAL A 35 -25.13 -13.74 -4.55
C VAL A 35 -25.23 -12.85 -3.31
N LEU A 36 -26.43 -12.28 -3.09
CA LEU A 36 -26.72 -11.36 -1.99
C LEU A 36 -27.73 -11.91 -0.97
N VAL A 37 -28.27 -13.10 -1.21
CA VAL A 37 -29.18 -13.79 -0.30
C VAL A 37 -28.72 -15.24 -0.14
N PRO A 38 -28.98 -15.90 0.99
CA PRO A 38 -28.76 -17.33 1.09
C PRO A 38 -29.51 -18.06 -0.03
N VAL A 39 -28.85 -19.02 -0.65
CA VAL A 39 -29.39 -19.89 -1.71
C VAL A 39 -29.41 -21.33 -1.22
N THR A 40 -30.31 -22.16 -1.75
CA THR A 40 -30.27 -23.60 -1.46
C THR A 40 -29.09 -24.27 -2.17
N LEU A 41 -28.81 -25.54 -1.87
CA LEU A 41 -27.74 -26.29 -2.54
C LEU A 41 -28.01 -26.41 -4.05
N GLU A 42 -29.28 -26.53 -4.43
CA GLU A 42 -29.73 -26.62 -5.82
C GLU A 42 -29.57 -25.29 -6.58
N GLU A 43 -29.65 -24.16 -5.86
CA GLU A 43 -29.52 -22.80 -6.39
C GLU A 43 -28.08 -22.27 -6.31
N ALA A 44 -27.17 -23.01 -5.67
CA ALA A 44 -25.78 -22.61 -5.39
C ALA A 44 -24.84 -22.71 -6.61
N ILE A 45 -25.36 -22.71 -7.84
CA ILE A 45 -24.59 -22.65 -9.09
C ILE A 45 -25.04 -21.45 -9.93
N PRO A 46 -24.97 -20.22 -9.39
CA PRO A 46 -25.44 -19.04 -10.11
C PRO A 46 -24.56 -18.74 -11.33
N PRO A 47 -25.11 -18.14 -12.39
CA PRO A 47 -24.31 -17.70 -13.51
C PRO A 47 -23.31 -16.63 -13.07
N VAL A 48 -22.19 -16.58 -13.80
CA VAL A 48 -21.21 -15.50 -13.64
C VAL A 48 -21.88 -14.16 -13.95
N THR A 49 -21.69 -13.18 -13.06
CA THR A 49 -22.15 -11.81 -13.27
C THR A 49 -20.96 -10.92 -13.69
N PRO A 50 -21.12 -10.08 -14.73
CA PRO A 50 -20.06 -9.17 -15.15
C PRO A 50 -19.62 -8.24 -14.01
N LYS A 51 -18.31 -8.03 -13.86
CA LYS A 51 -17.71 -7.15 -12.86
C LYS A 51 -18.39 -5.78 -12.82
N ALA A 52 -18.67 -5.21 -13.99
CA ALA A 52 -19.29 -3.89 -14.10
C ALA A 52 -20.66 -3.83 -13.41
N GLU A 53 -21.49 -4.87 -13.58
CA GLU A 53 -22.82 -4.97 -12.98
C GLU A 53 -22.73 -5.16 -11.46
N ILE A 54 -21.83 -6.05 -11.01
CA ILE A 54 -21.54 -6.24 -9.59
C ILE A 54 -21.16 -4.90 -8.95
N LEU A 55 -20.18 -4.21 -9.52
CA LEU A 55 -19.69 -2.93 -9.00
C LEU A 55 -20.79 -1.88 -8.94
N ASN A 56 -21.60 -1.74 -10.00
CA ASN A 56 -22.75 -0.82 -9.97
C ASN A 56 -23.63 -1.08 -8.75
N LYS A 57 -23.95 -2.36 -8.48
CA LYS A 57 -24.80 -2.71 -7.35
C LYS A 57 -24.12 -2.47 -6.00
N LEU A 58 -22.85 -2.83 -5.86
CA LEU A 58 -22.09 -2.63 -4.63
C LEU A 58 -21.96 -1.15 -4.26
N PHE A 59 -21.65 -0.27 -5.21
CA PHE A 59 -21.52 1.16 -4.95
C PHE A 59 -22.87 1.80 -4.58
N GLU A 60 -23.96 1.40 -5.23
CA GLU A 60 -25.33 1.82 -4.86
C GLU A 60 -25.65 1.44 -3.40
N MET A 61 -25.41 0.18 -3.03
CA MET A 61 -25.66 -0.32 -1.68
C MET A 61 -24.77 0.31 -0.62
N SER A 62 -23.55 0.71 -0.98
CA SER A 62 -22.55 1.21 -0.04
C SER A 62 -23.01 2.47 0.70
N GLN A 63 -23.79 3.35 0.05
CA GLN A 63 -24.26 4.58 0.69
C GLN A 63 -25.23 4.30 1.84
N ASP A 64 -26.20 3.42 1.62
CA ASP A 64 -27.18 3.02 2.65
C ASP A 64 -26.49 2.31 3.81
N VAL A 65 -25.60 1.36 3.50
CA VAL A 65 -24.83 0.63 4.52
C VAL A 65 -23.98 1.59 5.35
N ALA A 66 -23.27 2.54 4.72
CA ALA A 66 -22.48 3.53 5.43
C ALA A 66 -23.31 4.40 6.39
N ASN A 67 -24.55 4.74 6.02
CA ASN A 67 -25.45 5.52 6.86
C ASN A 67 -25.94 4.77 8.10
N ARG A 68 -26.03 3.43 8.02
CA ARG A 68 -26.45 2.56 9.14
C ARG A 68 -25.31 2.14 10.06
N LEU A 69 -24.05 2.35 9.65
CA LEU A 69 -22.90 2.07 10.48
C LEU A 69 -22.69 3.15 11.57
N PRO A 70 -22.18 2.76 12.76
CA PRO A 70 -21.88 3.72 13.82
C PRO A 70 -20.75 4.67 13.40
N GLU A 71 -20.74 5.89 13.92
CA GLU A 71 -19.70 6.87 13.55
C GLU A 71 -18.38 6.68 14.28
N ASN A 72 -18.41 6.18 15.52
CA ASN A 72 -17.21 5.99 16.33
C ASN A 72 -16.75 4.52 16.27
N GLU A 73 -15.45 4.30 16.45
CA GLU A 73 -14.88 2.97 16.65
C GLU A 73 -15.57 2.30 17.84
N GLY A 74 -15.93 1.01 17.68
CA GLY A 74 -16.34 0.21 18.84
C GLY A 74 -15.15 0.07 19.80
N THR A 75 -15.40 0.10 21.10
CA THR A 75 -14.35 -0.01 22.13
C THR A 75 -13.75 -1.41 22.24
N THR A 76 -14.33 -2.40 21.56
CA THR A 76 -13.85 -3.78 21.45
C THR A 76 -14.07 -4.26 20.01
N ASN A 77 -13.12 -5.00 19.45
CA ASN A 77 -13.09 -5.49 18.05
C ASN A 77 -12.68 -4.42 17.01
N ALA A 78 -11.38 -4.15 16.87
CA ALA A 78 -10.80 -3.20 15.90
C ALA A 78 -11.09 -3.52 14.41
N TYR A 79 -11.71 -4.66 14.11
CA TYR A 79 -12.27 -4.98 12.79
C TYR A 79 -13.67 -4.45 12.52
N MET A 80 -14.30 -3.83 13.51
CA MET A 80 -15.66 -3.34 13.32
C MET A 80 -15.66 -2.18 12.34
N PHE A 81 -16.38 -2.32 11.22
CA PHE A 81 -16.66 -1.17 10.36
C PHE A 81 -17.43 -0.11 11.16
N ASN A 82 -16.86 1.08 11.20
CA ASN A 82 -17.57 2.31 11.48
C ASN A 82 -17.87 2.98 10.12
N LYS A 83 -18.69 4.03 10.14
CA LYS A 83 -19.10 4.79 8.95
C LYS A 83 -17.90 5.20 8.09
N TYR A 84 -16.85 5.74 8.71
CA TYR A 84 -15.70 6.29 7.99
C TYR A 84 -14.69 5.24 7.53
N SER A 85 -14.50 4.14 8.28
CA SER A 85 -13.68 3.03 7.82
C SER A 85 -14.30 2.32 6.62
N PHE A 86 -15.62 2.10 6.63
CA PHE A 86 -16.29 1.54 5.46
C PHE A 86 -16.24 2.50 4.26
N LYS A 87 -16.53 3.80 4.45
CA LYS A 87 -16.37 4.82 3.39
C LYS A 87 -14.96 4.84 2.81
N THR A 88 -13.92 4.64 3.63
CA THR A 88 -12.52 4.60 3.17
C THR A 88 -12.26 3.41 2.24
N LEU A 89 -12.85 2.24 2.51
CA LEU A 89 -12.77 1.10 1.59
C LEU A 89 -13.53 1.38 0.30
N VAL A 90 -14.76 1.88 0.38
CA VAL A 90 -15.57 2.22 -0.81
C VAL A 90 -14.86 3.27 -1.67
N MET A 91 -14.26 4.29 -1.05
CA MET A 91 -13.44 5.32 -1.68
C MET A 91 -12.28 4.70 -2.48
N ARG A 92 -11.52 3.76 -1.87
CA ARG A 92 -10.43 3.05 -2.55
C ARG A 92 -10.91 2.31 -3.79
N TYR A 93 -11.99 1.55 -3.67
CA TYR A 93 -12.50 0.76 -4.81
C TYR A 93 -13.17 1.62 -5.87
N ALA A 94 -13.76 2.77 -5.49
CA ALA A 94 -14.24 3.76 -6.43
C ALA A 94 -13.06 4.32 -7.26
N LEU A 95 -11.94 4.67 -6.62
CA LEU A 95 -10.71 5.09 -7.30
C LEU A 95 -10.18 3.99 -8.23
N TYR A 96 -10.18 2.73 -7.78
CA TYR A 96 -9.66 1.61 -8.57
C TYR A 96 -10.45 1.35 -9.84
N ASN A 97 -11.76 1.62 -9.81
CA ASN A 97 -12.67 1.38 -10.92
C ASN A 97 -13.05 2.65 -11.68
N GLY A 98 -12.23 3.71 -11.60
CA GLY A 98 -12.40 4.92 -12.39
C GLY A 98 -13.60 5.78 -12.01
N ARG A 99 -14.22 5.54 -10.85
CA ARG A 99 -15.33 6.35 -10.32
C ARG A 99 -14.77 7.53 -9.53
N TYR A 100 -14.07 8.40 -10.23
CA TYR A 100 -13.26 9.46 -9.62
C TYR A 100 -14.11 10.48 -8.86
N GLU A 101 -15.30 10.82 -9.34
CA GLU A 101 -16.22 11.73 -8.66
C GLU A 101 -16.67 11.17 -7.31
N LEU A 102 -17.02 9.87 -7.27
CA LEU A 102 -17.40 9.19 -6.03
C LEU A 102 -16.21 9.08 -5.08
N ALA A 103 -15.02 8.74 -5.60
CA ALA A 103 -13.80 8.67 -4.79
C ALA A 103 -13.46 10.04 -4.17
N ALA A 104 -13.53 11.13 -4.93
CA ALA A 104 -13.30 12.48 -4.44
C ALA A 104 -14.36 12.90 -3.41
N THR A 105 -15.63 12.58 -3.64
CA THR A 105 -16.73 12.87 -2.70
C THR A 105 -16.51 12.18 -1.36
N LEU A 106 -16.29 10.86 -1.38
CA LEU A 106 -16.06 10.08 -0.17
C LEU A 106 -14.79 10.52 0.57
N ALA A 107 -13.71 10.82 -0.17
CA ALA A 107 -12.49 11.34 0.43
C ALA A 107 -12.75 12.67 1.14
N LYS A 108 -13.52 13.58 0.53
CA LYS A 108 -13.91 14.85 1.13
C LYS A 108 -14.75 14.67 2.38
N GLU A 109 -15.74 13.79 2.37
CA GLU A 109 -16.56 13.50 3.55
C GLU A 109 -15.72 12.97 4.73
N ILE A 110 -14.70 12.14 4.45
CA ILE A 110 -13.80 11.65 5.50
C ILE A 110 -12.91 12.79 6.04
N MET A 111 -12.39 13.67 5.17
CA MET A 111 -11.64 14.86 5.60
C MET A 111 -12.51 15.80 6.44
N ASP A 112 -13.72 16.12 5.98
CA ASP A 112 -14.66 17.04 6.63
C ASP A 112 -15.14 16.51 8.01
N SER A 113 -15.06 15.19 8.24
CA SER A 113 -15.41 14.59 9.53
C SER A 113 -14.55 15.07 10.71
N GLY A 114 -13.33 15.54 10.42
CA GLY A 114 -12.34 15.95 11.44
C GLY A 114 -11.86 14.82 12.37
N LYS A 115 -12.18 13.55 12.06
CA LYS A 115 -11.85 12.39 12.92
C LYS A 115 -10.40 11.94 12.80
N TYR A 116 -9.77 12.20 11.65
CA TYR A 116 -8.44 11.71 11.30
C TYR A 116 -7.51 12.85 10.91
N GLN A 117 -6.21 12.66 11.11
CA GLN A 117 -5.18 13.63 10.75
C GLN A 117 -3.86 12.92 10.44
N LEU A 118 -2.99 13.56 9.66
CA LEU A 118 -1.62 13.06 9.48
C LEU A 118 -0.89 13.08 10.83
N HIS A 119 -0.16 12.00 11.10
CA HIS A 119 0.79 11.95 12.20
C HIS A 119 2.01 12.81 11.86
N PRO A 120 2.45 13.74 12.74
CA PRO A 120 3.47 14.72 12.39
C PRO A 120 4.85 14.11 12.08
N GLN A 121 5.26 13.06 12.80
CA GLN A 121 6.56 12.41 12.60
C GLN A 121 6.41 11.13 11.78
N TYR A 122 6.68 11.20 10.47
CA TYR A 122 6.51 10.06 9.55
C TYR A 122 7.11 8.74 10.07
N ALA A 123 8.36 8.76 10.52
CA ALA A 123 9.07 7.55 10.94
C ALA A 123 8.43 6.85 12.15
N SER A 124 7.91 7.62 13.12
CA SER A 124 7.33 7.04 14.34
C SER A 124 5.96 6.41 14.11
N LEU A 125 5.30 6.71 12.99
CA LEU A 125 4.01 6.11 12.62
C LEU A 125 4.10 4.57 12.46
N PHE A 126 5.30 4.07 12.17
CA PHE A 126 5.54 2.67 11.83
C PHE A 126 6.31 1.92 12.92
N ASN A 127 6.24 2.41 14.16
CA ASN A 127 6.90 1.82 15.33
C ASN A 127 6.04 2.01 16.61
N TYR A 128 6.49 1.43 17.72
CA TYR A 128 5.74 1.42 18.98
C TYR A 128 5.54 2.80 19.64
N GLN A 129 6.16 3.87 19.13
CA GLN A 129 5.98 5.21 19.68
C GLN A 129 4.61 5.80 19.33
N ALA A 130 4.07 5.49 18.15
CA ALA A 130 2.82 6.09 17.67
C ALA A 130 1.78 5.09 17.13
N ASP A 131 2.11 3.81 16.94
CA ASP A 131 1.21 2.81 16.35
C ASP A 131 -0.19 2.75 17.00
N LYS A 132 -0.26 2.90 18.33
CA LYS A 132 -1.51 2.84 19.13
C LYS A 132 -2.15 4.18 19.44
N THR A 133 -1.41 5.28 19.33
CA THR A 133 -1.85 6.61 19.79
C THR A 133 -2.10 7.60 18.63
N ASN A 134 -1.70 7.25 17.41
CA ASN A 134 -1.90 8.10 16.25
C ASN A 134 -3.38 8.19 15.84
N LYS A 135 -3.71 9.30 15.16
CA LYS A 135 -5.01 9.56 14.55
C LYS A 135 -5.00 9.39 13.02
N GLU A 136 -3.95 8.78 12.48
CA GLU A 136 -3.78 8.59 11.03
C GLU A 136 -4.34 7.24 10.59
N PHE A 137 -4.29 6.19 11.42
CA PHE A 137 -4.85 4.89 11.10
C PHE A 137 -6.38 4.91 11.13
N ILE A 138 -6.99 4.53 10.02
CA ILE A 138 -8.46 4.44 9.86
C ILE A 138 -8.90 2.99 10.04
N ILE A 139 -8.16 2.05 9.44
CA ILE A 139 -8.38 0.62 9.56
C ILE A 139 -7.03 -0.01 9.86
N LYS A 140 -6.96 -0.84 10.90
CA LYS A 140 -5.71 -1.41 11.41
C LYS A 140 -5.91 -2.85 11.88
N PHE A 141 -4.87 -3.65 11.70
CA PHE A 141 -4.72 -4.96 12.29
C PHE A 141 -3.98 -4.80 13.62
N ASP A 142 -4.60 -5.27 14.70
CA ASP A 142 -4.01 -5.38 16.04
C ASP A 142 -3.96 -6.86 16.51
N MET A 143 -3.55 -7.09 17.76
CA MET A 143 -3.49 -8.43 18.34
C MET A 143 -4.87 -9.11 18.42
N GLU A 144 -5.91 -8.40 18.89
CA GLU A 144 -7.27 -8.95 18.97
C GLU A 144 -7.74 -9.39 17.58
N SER A 145 -7.37 -8.58 16.60
CA SER A 145 -7.64 -8.81 15.19
C SER A 145 -6.96 -10.11 14.67
N HIS A 146 -5.88 -10.56 15.28
CA HIS A 146 -5.17 -11.76 14.85
C HIS A 146 -5.31 -12.92 15.82
N ASN A 147 -6.50 -13.10 16.43
CA ASN A 147 -6.76 -14.15 17.43
C ASN A 147 -5.74 -14.11 18.58
N ASN A 148 -5.38 -12.90 19.03
CA ASN A 148 -4.31 -12.63 20.00
C ASN A 148 -2.94 -13.21 19.62
N SER A 149 -2.68 -13.40 18.33
CA SER A 149 -1.39 -13.81 17.80
C SER A 149 -0.57 -12.60 17.38
N ALA A 150 0.76 -12.71 17.51
CA ALA A 150 1.67 -11.66 17.15
C ALA A 150 1.63 -11.33 15.65
N THR A 151 1.89 -10.06 15.32
CA THR A 151 2.22 -9.68 13.95
C THR A 151 3.58 -10.25 13.57
N ASN A 152 3.69 -10.71 12.32
CA ASN A 152 4.94 -11.23 11.75
C ASN A 152 5.65 -10.20 10.87
N SER A 153 5.35 -8.90 11.02
CA SER A 153 5.99 -7.84 10.22
C SER A 153 7.50 -7.86 10.40
N PHE A 154 7.98 -7.96 11.64
CA PHE A 154 9.41 -8.05 11.92
C PHE A 154 10.04 -9.28 11.25
N GLN A 155 9.44 -10.47 11.42
CA GLN A 155 9.94 -11.69 10.81
C GLN A 155 10.04 -11.56 9.28
N HIS A 156 9.02 -11.02 8.63
CA HIS A 156 8.96 -10.97 7.17
C HIS A 156 9.85 -9.87 6.57
N LEU A 157 9.97 -8.72 7.23
CA LEU A 157 10.58 -7.51 6.67
C LEU A 157 12.00 -7.26 7.16
N ALA A 158 12.34 -7.67 8.39
CA ALA A 158 13.59 -7.32 9.03
C ALA A 158 14.77 -8.20 8.54
N PRO A 159 16.00 -7.69 8.63
CA PRO A 159 17.21 -8.50 8.49
C PRO A 159 17.26 -9.65 9.50
N GLN A 160 17.77 -10.81 9.06
CA GLN A 160 18.19 -11.86 9.99
C GLN A 160 19.38 -11.37 10.83
N TYR A 161 19.32 -11.59 12.14
CA TYR A 161 20.36 -11.11 13.05
C TYR A 161 20.59 -12.06 14.22
N LYS A 162 21.74 -12.75 14.25
CA LYS A 162 22.13 -13.69 15.32
C LYS A 162 21.02 -14.71 15.62
N THR A 163 20.51 -14.75 16.85
CA THR A 163 19.40 -15.61 17.30
C THR A 163 18.02 -14.99 17.05
N GLY A 164 17.96 -13.81 16.42
CA GLY A 164 16.74 -13.10 16.08
C GLY A 164 15.96 -13.71 14.92
N ASN A 165 14.69 -13.32 14.81
CA ASN A 165 13.72 -13.98 13.93
C ASN A 165 13.50 -13.28 12.57
N GLY A 166 14.21 -12.20 12.24
CA GLY A 166 14.11 -11.59 10.90
C GLY A 166 14.51 -12.58 9.80
N GLN A 167 13.79 -12.59 8.67
CA GLN A 167 13.97 -13.56 7.58
C GLN A 167 14.23 -12.93 6.21
N SER A 168 14.11 -11.61 6.07
CA SER A 168 14.27 -10.92 4.78
C SER A 168 13.34 -11.46 3.66
N TYR A 169 12.12 -11.91 3.98
CA TYR A 169 11.20 -12.47 2.97
C TYR A 169 10.71 -11.44 1.97
N VAL A 170 10.53 -10.20 2.40
CA VAL A 170 10.10 -9.11 1.52
C VAL A 170 11.11 -7.98 1.59
N VAL A 171 11.80 -7.75 0.47
CA VAL A 171 12.89 -6.77 0.38
C VAL A 171 12.61 -5.71 -0.69
N PRO A 172 12.92 -4.43 -0.43
CA PRO A 172 12.83 -3.37 -1.43
C PRO A 172 13.73 -3.66 -2.64
N LEU A 173 13.30 -3.23 -3.82
CA LEU A 173 14.13 -3.25 -5.03
C LEU A 173 14.71 -1.87 -5.30
N LYS A 174 15.78 -1.83 -6.09
CA LYS A 174 16.37 -0.59 -6.58
C LYS A 174 15.34 0.33 -7.23
N SER A 175 14.38 -0.22 -7.98
CA SER A 175 13.32 0.58 -8.62
C SER A 175 12.42 1.32 -7.62
N LEU A 176 12.28 0.85 -6.38
CA LEU A 176 11.59 1.56 -5.30
C LEU A 176 12.53 2.58 -4.65
N VAL A 177 13.78 2.20 -4.38
CA VAL A 177 14.81 3.10 -3.82
C VAL A 177 14.98 4.35 -4.69
N ASP A 178 15.12 4.17 -6.01
CA ASP A 178 15.28 5.25 -6.98
C ASP A 178 14.03 6.13 -7.12
N SER A 179 12.86 5.63 -6.68
CA SER A 179 11.57 6.31 -6.85
C SER A 179 11.26 7.35 -5.78
N TYR A 180 11.95 7.31 -4.62
CA TYR A 180 11.81 8.38 -3.64
C TYR A 180 12.12 9.74 -4.33
N TRP A 181 11.70 10.89 -3.79
CA TRP A 181 12.06 12.22 -4.33
C TRP A 181 13.36 12.84 -3.79
N THR A 182 14.14 13.58 -4.56
CA THR A 182 15.16 14.45 -3.93
C THR A 182 14.51 15.37 -2.90
N LEU A 183 15.28 15.97 -1.99
CA LEU A 183 14.70 16.86 -0.97
C LEU A 183 13.88 18.01 -1.60
N GLN A 184 14.22 18.43 -2.83
CA GLN A 184 13.49 19.44 -3.61
C GLN A 184 12.25 18.88 -4.33
N GLY A 185 11.90 17.62 -4.10
CA GLY A 185 10.71 17.01 -4.67
C GLY A 185 10.82 16.59 -6.13
N ARG A 186 12.04 16.36 -6.64
CA ARG A 186 12.32 15.96 -8.04
C ARG A 186 12.72 14.48 -8.12
N SER A 187 12.56 13.85 -9.29
CA SER A 187 13.14 12.53 -9.53
C SER A 187 14.67 12.64 -9.63
N ILE A 188 15.39 11.54 -9.34
CA ILE A 188 16.86 11.55 -9.31
C ILE A 188 17.52 11.86 -10.66
N ASP A 189 16.81 11.60 -11.76
CA ASP A 189 17.22 11.90 -13.13
C ASP A 189 16.94 13.36 -13.55
N LYS A 190 16.15 14.10 -12.75
CA LYS A 190 15.77 15.50 -13.03
C LYS A 190 16.29 16.47 -11.97
N CYS A 191 17.16 16.03 -11.07
CA CYS A 191 17.74 16.91 -10.07
C CYS A 191 19.03 17.55 -10.60
N PRO A 192 19.17 18.88 -10.57
CA PRO A 192 20.36 19.55 -11.07
C PRO A 192 21.57 19.48 -10.13
N LEU A 193 21.40 19.01 -8.89
CA LEU A 193 22.48 19.02 -7.88
C LEU A 193 23.47 17.86 -8.04
N HIS A 194 22.99 16.71 -8.53
CA HIS A 194 23.81 15.52 -8.75
C HIS A 194 23.27 14.75 -9.95
N SER A 195 24.16 14.04 -10.64
CA SER A 195 23.78 13.10 -11.68
C SER A 195 22.95 11.94 -11.13
N LYS A 196 22.17 11.30 -11.99
CA LYS A 196 21.41 10.09 -11.64
C LYS A 196 22.33 9.02 -11.00
N GLN A 197 23.49 8.78 -11.59
CA GLN A 197 24.43 7.75 -11.14
C GLN A 197 24.94 8.01 -9.71
N GLU A 198 25.20 9.26 -9.34
CA GLU A 198 25.60 9.62 -7.97
C GLU A 198 24.51 9.29 -6.95
N TYR A 199 23.23 9.54 -7.28
CA TYR A 199 22.11 9.10 -6.45
C TYR A 199 21.99 7.58 -6.37
N GLU A 200 22.24 6.87 -7.47
CA GLU A 200 22.16 5.40 -7.50
C GLU A 200 23.29 4.74 -6.68
N LEU A 201 24.47 5.35 -6.67
CA LEU A 201 25.62 4.92 -5.85
C LEU A 201 25.50 5.35 -4.38
N ASN A 202 24.85 6.48 -4.11
CA ASN A 202 24.57 6.97 -2.76
C ASN A 202 23.09 7.35 -2.60
N PRO A 203 22.21 6.37 -2.32
CA PRO A 203 20.78 6.60 -2.19
C PRO A 203 20.34 7.60 -1.11
N LYS A 204 21.23 7.95 -0.15
CA LYS A 204 20.95 8.93 0.91
C LYS A 204 21.27 10.37 0.51
N LEU A 205 21.97 10.57 -0.59
CA LEU A 205 22.37 11.89 -1.07
C LEU A 205 21.12 12.74 -1.32
N ASN A 206 21.04 13.95 -0.74
CA ASN A 206 19.99 14.95 -0.97
C ASN A 206 18.57 14.35 -1.14
N ARG A 207 18.10 13.62 -0.14
CA ARG A 207 16.96 12.69 -0.30
C ARG A 207 15.72 13.04 0.51
N ASP A 208 14.56 12.60 0.00
CA ASP A 208 13.28 12.56 0.72
C ASP A 208 13.52 11.88 2.08
N PRO A 209 13.21 12.54 3.21
CA PRO A 209 13.40 11.93 4.53
C PRO A 209 12.63 10.62 4.72
N ARG A 210 11.56 10.38 3.96
CA ARG A 210 10.85 9.08 3.96
C ARG A 210 11.73 7.94 3.50
N TYR A 211 12.78 8.16 2.71
CA TYR A 211 13.72 7.11 2.30
C TYR A 211 14.38 6.48 3.55
N THR A 212 15.06 7.29 4.35
CA THR A 212 15.76 6.84 5.58
C THR A 212 14.79 6.35 6.66
N ALA A 213 13.55 6.82 6.65
CA ALA A 213 12.49 6.31 7.53
C ALA A 213 11.94 4.94 7.09
N SER A 214 12.03 4.63 5.79
CA SER A 214 11.36 3.46 5.22
C SER A 214 12.28 2.31 4.82
N ILE A 215 13.58 2.58 4.64
CA ILE A 215 14.52 1.62 4.04
C ILE A 215 15.81 1.57 4.86
N PHE A 216 16.30 0.36 5.10
CA PHE A 216 17.69 0.11 5.46
C PHE A 216 18.48 -0.33 4.21
N GLY A 217 19.76 0.04 4.12
CA GLY A 217 20.65 -0.42 3.06
C GLY A 217 22.12 -0.48 3.50
N GLN A 218 23.03 -0.61 2.52
CA GLN A 218 24.47 -0.66 2.76
C GLN A 218 24.93 0.52 3.65
N GLY A 219 25.66 0.18 4.71
CA GLY A 219 26.23 1.13 5.66
C GLY A 219 25.27 1.66 6.74
N ASP A 220 23.97 1.32 6.70
CA ASP A 220 23.08 1.58 7.83
C ASP A 220 23.44 0.73 9.05
N LEU A 221 22.94 1.12 10.22
CA LEU A 221 22.99 0.30 11.43
C LEU A 221 21.68 -0.45 11.61
N PHE A 222 21.78 -1.74 11.92
CA PHE A 222 20.69 -2.55 12.43
C PHE A 222 21.14 -3.27 13.70
N ASN A 223 20.44 -3.05 14.81
CA ASN A 223 20.84 -3.51 16.15
C ASN A 223 22.30 -3.14 16.50
N LYS A 224 22.68 -1.89 16.21
CA LYS A 224 24.03 -1.33 16.39
C LYS A 224 25.12 -1.95 15.52
N GLU A 225 24.79 -2.89 14.64
CA GLU A 225 25.74 -3.52 13.72
C GLU A 225 25.61 -2.90 12.33
N LYS A 226 26.74 -2.63 11.69
CA LYS A 226 26.75 -2.06 10.34
C LYS A 226 26.30 -3.11 9.34
N ILE A 227 25.32 -2.74 8.51
CA ILE A 227 24.94 -3.51 7.33
C ILE A 227 26.08 -3.41 6.32
N ASP A 228 26.82 -4.50 6.18
CA ASP A 228 27.72 -4.70 5.06
C ASP A 228 27.21 -5.88 4.23
N ILE A 229 26.65 -5.57 3.06
CA ILE A 229 26.09 -6.56 2.16
C ILE A 229 27.17 -7.25 1.33
N TYR A 230 28.40 -6.74 1.28
CA TYR A 230 29.47 -7.25 0.41
C TYR A 230 30.58 -7.98 1.14
N ASP A 231 30.72 -7.82 2.45
CA ASP A 231 31.62 -8.64 3.26
C ASP A 231 31.02 -10.04 3.49
N SER A 232 31.69 -11.09 3.02
CA SER A 232 31.24 -12.48 3.20
C SER A 232 31.20 -12.93 4.67
N LYS A 233 31.84 -12.20 5.59
CA LYS A 233 31.79 -12.46 7.03
C LYS A 233 30.63 -11.76 7.73
N SER A 234 29.99 -10.81 7.06
CA SER A 234 28.83 -10.08 7.59
C SER A 234 27.60 -10.98 7.65
N LEU A 235 26.80 -10.82 8.71
CA LEU A 235 25.48 -11.45 8.80
C LEU A 235 24.56 -11.01 7.65
N PHE A 236 24.77 -9.79 7.15
CA PHE A 236 23.96 -9.16 6.10
C PHE A 236 24.48 -9.42 4.68
N TYR A 237 25.49 -10.27 4.49
CA TYR A 237 26.02 -10.61 3.17
C TYR A 237 24.91 -11.05 2.22
N TYR A 238 24.80 -10.41 1.05
CA TYR A 238 23.63 -10.57 0.17
C TYR A 238 23.44 -12.02 -0.34
N GLN A 239 24.48 -12.87 -0.29
CA GLN A 239 24.38 -14.25 -0.73
C GLN A 239 23.90 -15.23 0.35
N ASN A 240 23.85 -14.83 1.62
CA ASN A 240 23.42 -15.68 2.74
C ASN A 240 21.96 -16.14 2.57
N LEU A 241 21.62 -17.31 3.14
CA LEU A 241 20.33 -18.00 2.98
C LEU A 241 19.11 -17.20 3.51
N ARG A 242 19.32 -16.15 4.33
CA ARG A 242 18.27 -15.32 4.94
C ARG A 242 18.59 -13.83 4.90
N SER A 243 19.39 -13.43 3.92
CA SER A 243 19.75 -12.03 3.68
C SER A 243 19.00 -11.47 2.48
N SER A 244 19.02 -10.14 2.35
CA SER A 244 18.42 -9.45 1.22
C SER A 244 19.26 -9.61 -0.03
N ARG A 245 18.68 -10.25 -1.06
CA ARG A 245 19.27 -10.35 -2.39
C ARG A 245 19.38 -9.00 -3.09
N SER A 246 18.58 -8.01 -2.69
CA SER A 246 18.64 -6.66 -3.22
C SER A 246 19.62 -5.76 -2.45
N GLY A 247 20.07 -6.17 -1.26
CA GLY A 247 20.87 -5.33 -0.38
C GLY A 247 20.09 -4.24 0.36
N TYR A 248 18.76 -4.27 0.29
CA TYR A 248 17.86 -3.36 1.00
C TYR A 248 16.86 -4.12 1.87
N TRP A 249 16.37 -3.49 2.93
CA TRP A 249 15.26 -3.97 3.77
C TRP A 249 14.26 -2.85 4.03
N PHE A 250 13.01 -3.22 4.32
CA PHE A 250 12.07 -2.25 4.86
C PHE A 250 12.42 -1.93 6.31
N LYS A 251 12.30 -0.66 6.67
CA LYS A 251 12.39 -0.13 8.04
C LYS A 251 11.03 0.18 8.64
N LYS A 252 10.04 0.50 7.81
CA LYS A 252 8.65 0.59 8.27
C LYS A 252 8.22 -0.76 8.87
N PHE A 253 7.58 -0.71 10.02
CA PHE A 253 7.08 -1.88 10.74
C PHE A 253 8.17 -2.87 11.15
N VAL A 254 9.42 -2.40 11.22
CA VAL A 254 10.58 -3.12 11.75
C VAL A 254 11.14 -2.31 12.91
N ASP A 255 10.69 -2.64 14.12
CA ASP A 255 11.21 -2.08 15.36
C ASP A 255 12.25 -3.04 15.96
N GLU A 256 13.44 -2.53 16.30
CA GLU A 256 14.52 -3.33 16.87
C GLU A 256 14.16 -3.96 18.23
N ALA A 257 13.15 -3.42 18.93
CA ALA A 257 12.60 -4.03 20.14
C ALA A 257 12.07 -5.46 19.93
N ASP A 258 11.74 -5.82 18.69
CA ASP A 258 11.25 -7.16 18.32
C ASP A 258 12.34 -8.08 17.77
N ALA A 259 13.60 -7.64 17.71
CA ALA A 259 14.69 -8.38 17.09
C ALA A 259 14.92 -9.79 17.64
N PHE A 260 14.69 -9.96 18.93
CA PHE A 260 14.87 -11.23 19.64
C PHE A 260 13.57 -11.81 20.20
N ARG A 261 12.43 -11.34 19.70
CA ARG A 261 11.11 -11.82 20.11
C ARG A 261 10.50 -12.73 19.06
N THR A 262 9.71 -13.70 19.51
CA THR A 262 8.86 -14.50 18.64
C THR A 262 7.55 -13.73 18.39
N GLY A 263 7.65 -12.71 17.54
CA GLY A 263 6.53 -11.85 17.13
C GLY A 263 6.42 -10.52 17.89
N GLY A 264 5.73 -9.55 17.28
CA GLY A 264 5.46 -8.22 17.83
C GLY A 264 3.96 -7.91 17.93
N ASN A 265 3.59 -6.90 18.72
CA ASN A 265 2.18 -6.47 18.88
C ASN A 265 1.86 -5.12 18.22
N MET A 266 2.71 -4.71 17.27
CA MET A 266 2.58 -3.44 16.56
C MET A 266 1.35 -3.42 15.66
N TYR A 267 0.67 -2.28 15.60
CA TYR A 267 -0.49 -2.13 14.73
C TYR A 267 -0.06 -1.96 13.27
N PHE A 268 -0.70 -2.68 12.36
CA PHE A 268 -0.46 -2.58 10.91
C PHE A 268 -1.68 -1.98 10.19
N PRO A 269 -1.57 -0.83 9.51
CA PRO A 269 -2.71 -0.20 8.87
C PRO A 269 -3.13 -0.94 7.60
N LEU A 270 -4.43 -1.21 7.46
CA LEU A 270 -5.04 -1.52 6.16
C LEU A 270 -5.32 -0.25 5.37
N ALA A 271 -5.71 0.84 6.03
CA ALA A 271 -5.96 2.15 5.44
C ALA A 271 -5.64 3.26 6.43
N ARG A 272 -5.11 4.37 5.93
CA ARG A 272 -4.70 5.52 6.74
C ARG A 272 -5.03 6.85 6.07
N TYR A 273 -5.05 7.93 6.84
CA TYR A 273 -5.53 9.24 6.39
C TYR A 273 -4.77 9.81 5.18
N ALA A 274 -3.48 9.52 5.04
CA ALA A 274 -2.74 9.89 3.83
C ALA A 274 -3.35 9.32 2.54
N GLU A 275 -4.01 8.15 2.61
CA GLU A 275 -4.68 7.56 1.45
C GLU A 275 -5.92 8.37 1.07
N VAL A 276 -6.63 8.91 2.05
CA VAL A 276 -7.78 9.80 1.82
C VAL A 276 -7.31 11.05 1.05
N LEU A 277 -6.24 11.70 1.53
CA LEU A 277 -5.65 12.88 0.90
C LEU A 277 -5.21 12.58 -0.54
N LEU A 278 -4.44 11.52 -0.74
CA LEU A 278 -3.91 11.16 -2.07
C LEU A 278 -5.00 10.62 -3.00
N THR A 279 -6.08 10.03 -2.48
CA THR A 279 -7.24 9.60 -3.29
C THR A 279 -8.02 10.81 -3.78
N TYR A 280 -8.26 11.81 -2.93
CA TYR A 280 -8.88 13.07 -3.37
C TYR A 280 -8.06 13.72 -4.49
N ALA A 281 -6.76 13.87 -4.28
CA ALA A 281 -5.87 14.45 -5.27
C ALA A 281 -5.82 13.63 -6.58
N GLU A 282 -5.65 12.31 -6.50
CA GLU A 282 -5.62 11.45 -7.70
C GLU A 282 -6.94 11.52 -8.47
N ALA A 283 -8.08 11.43 -7.79
CA ALA A 283 -9.39 11.54 -8.44
C ALA A 283 -9.57 12.87 -9.17
N LYS A 284 -9.18 13.98 -8.54
CA LYS A 284 -9.30 15.33 -9.11
C LYS A 284 -8.35 15.56 -10.29
N ILE A 285 -7.15 15.00 -10.21
CA ILE A 285 -6.23 14.90 -11.34
C ILE A 285 -6.88 14.13 -12.48
N MET A 286 -7.40 12.92 -12.24
CA MET A 286 -8.01 12.11 -13.31
C MET A 286 -9.23 12.76 -13.97
N LEU A 287 -9.95 13.62 -13.24
CA LEU A 287 -11.06 14.43 -13.77
C LEU A 287 -10.62 15.70 -14.50
N ASN A 288 -9.32 15.93 -14.67
CA ASN A 288 -8.74 17.16 -15.23
C ASN A 288 -9.25 18.42 -14.51
N ASN A 289 -9.46 18.31 -13.19
CA ASN A 289 -10.02 19.36 -12.33
C ASN A 289 -9.19 19.46 -11.04
N VAL A 290 -7.91 19.83 -11.18
CA VAL A 290 -6.97 19.97 -10.07
C VAL A 290 -7.24 21.28 -9.33
N ASP A 291 -8.09 21.24 -8.32
CA ASP A 291 -8.41 22.39 -7.48
C ASP A 291 -7.41 22.60 -6.33
N GLU A 292 -7.60 23.68 -5.59
CA GLU A 292 -6.73 24.05 -4.47
C GLU A 292 -6.70 23.01 -3.34
N LEU A 293 -7.82 22.30 -3.13
CA LEU A 293 -7.85 21.22 -2.14
C LEU A 293 -7.00 20.03 -2.61
N ALA A 294 -7.05 19.64 -3.89
CA ALA A 294 -6.20 18.58 -4.43
C ALA A 294 -4.71 18.90 -4.29
N LYS A 295 -4.30 20.14 -4.59
CA LYS A 295 -2.91 20.60 -4.40
C LYS A 295 -2.53 20.62 -2.91
N SER A 296 -3.42 21.10 -2.04
CA SER A 296 -3.24 21.10 -0.59
C SER A 296 -3.05 19.69 -0.03
N CYS A 297 -3.85 18.71 -0.46
CA CYS A 297 -3.71 17.31 -0.06
C CYS A 297 -2.31 16.75 -0.39
N ILE A 298 -1.79 17.04 -1.59
CA ILE A 298 -0.43 16.63 -1.99
C ILE A 298 0.63 17.34 -1.14
N ASN A 299 0.51 18.66 -0.97
CA ASN A 299 1.46 19.45 -0.21
C ASN A 299 1.49 19.08 1.28
N GLN A 300 0.37 18.70 1.88
CA GLN A 300 0.34 18.19 3.26
C GLN A 300 1.20 16.93 3.42
N ILE A 301 1.14 16.00 2.46
CA ILE A 301 1.98 14.80 2.46
C ILE A 301 3.46 15.16 2.31
N ARG A 302 3.78 16.02 1.35
CA ARG A 302 5.16 16.43 1.04
C ARG A 302 5.79 17.25 2.16
N GLN A 303 5.03 18.14 2.79
CA GLN A 303 5.45 18.92 3.94
C GLN A 303 5.69 18.01 5.15
N ARG A 304 4.75 17.09 5.46
CA ARG A 304 4.93 16.11 6.54
C ARG A 304 6.15 15.23 6.31
N ALA A 305 6.40 14.85 5.06
CA ALA A 305 7.59 14.08 4.68
C ALA A 305 8.91 14.84 4.90
N GLY A 306 8.88 16.16 5.10
CA GLY A 306 10.05 17.00 5.30
C GLY A 306 10.76 17.39 4.00
N LEU A 307 10.04 17.43 2.87
CA LEU A 307 10.57 17.99 1.63
C LEU A 307 10.76 19.52 1.77
N ASP A 308 11.70 20.08 1.01
CA ASP A 308 11.91 21.52 0.91
C ASP A 308 10.76 22.16 0.13
N MET A 309 9.75 22.64 0.85
CA MET A 309 8.54 23.21 0.26
C MET A 309 8.80 24.53 -0.49
N ASN A 310 9.97 25.16 -0.39
CA ASN A 310 10.32 26.29 -1.25
C ASN A 310 10.50 25.89 -2.73
N VAL A 311 10.65 24.59 -2.99
CA VAL A 311 10.79 24.03 -4.35
C VAL A 311 9.77 22.92 -4.60
N ALA A 312 9.49 22.11 -3.58
CA ALA A 312 8.65 20.92 -3.69
C ALA A 312 7.14 21.23 -3.69
N ASP A 313 6.72 22.45 -3.33
CA ASP A 313 5.32 22.88 -3.36
C ASP A 313 4.77 22.79 -4.78
N VAL A 314 3.69 22.04 -4.95
CA VAL A 314 3.10 21.79 -6.26
C VAL A 314 2.45 23.03 -6.88
N ASN A 315 2.18 24.09 -6.12
CA ASN A 315 1.69 25.37 -6.63
C ASN A 315 2.74 26.15 -7.43
N LEU A 316 4.02 25.87 -7.22
CA LEU A 316 5.13 26.61 -7.83
C LEU A 316 5.39 26.22 -9.30
N THR A 317 4.69 25.21 -9.82
CA THR A 317 4.95 24.69 -11.16
C THR A 317 3.64 24.36 -11.85
N VAL A 318 3.44 24.95 -13.02
CA VAL A 318 2.36 24.56 -13.94
C VAL A 318 2.69 23.18 -14.49
N ARG A 319 1.71 22.29 -14.47
CA ARG A 319 1.86 20.90 -14.92
C ARG A 319 0.79 20.56 -15.94
N SER A 320 1.20 19.83 -16.96
CA SER A 320 0.28 19.10 -17.83
C SER A 320 -0.43 17.98 -17.05
N GLN A 321 -1.50 17.46 -17.65
CA GLN A 321 -2.24 16.33 -17.09
C GLN A 321 -1.34 15.11 -16.83
N GLN A 322 -0.45 14.79 -17.76
CA GLN A 322 0.46 13.65 -17.61
C GLN A 322 1.48 13.88 -16.48
N GLU A 323 2.01 15.09 -16.33
CA GLU A 323 2.92 15.42 -15.23
C GLU A 323 2.24 15.33 -13.86
N TRP A 324 0.96 15.70 -13.75
CA TRP A 324 0.17 15.47 -12.55
C TRP A 324 -0.02 13.98 -12.26
N ILE A 325 -0.35 13.19 -13.27
CA ILE A 325 -0.49 11.73 -13.15
C ILE A 325 0.82 11.10 -12.67
N ASP A 326 1.96 11.46 -13.27
CA ASP A 326 3.25 10.93 -12.88
C ASP A 326 3.63 11.31 -11.44
N LEU A 327 3.36 12.57 -11.06
CA LEU A 327 3.59 13.06 -9.71
C LEU A 327 2.75 12.28 -8.68
N ILE A 328 1.43 12.19 -8.87
CA ILE A 328 0.56 11.55 -7.88
C ILE A 328 0.82 10.04 -7.76
N ARG A 329 1.12 9.37 -8.88
CA ARG A 329 1.49 7.95 -8.89
C ARG A 329 2.78 7.70 -8.12
N ASN A 330 3.78 8.57 -8.26
CA ASN A 330 5.03 8.41 -7.54
C ASN A 330 4.89 8.84 -6.07
N GLU A 331 4.15 9.92 -5.77
CA GLU A 331 3.83 10.33 -4.39
C GLU A 331 3.13 9.20 -3.63
N ARG A 332 2.13 8.54 -4.26
CA ARG A 332 1.46 7.36 -3.70
C ARG A 332 2.44 6.20 -3.51
N ARG A 333 3.33 5.95 -4.47
CA ARG A 333 4.34 4.87 -4.37
C ARG A 333 5.27 5.04 -3.18
N VAL A 334 5.80 6.25 -2.96
CA VAL A 334 6.77 6.54 -1.90
C VAL A 334 6.09 6.61 -0.55
N GLU A 335 4.88 7.18 -0.50
CA GLU A 335 4.10 7.32 0.73
C GLU A 335 3.74 5.95 1.30
N PHE A 336 3.26 5.02 0.46
CA PHE A 336 2.80 3.68 0.84
C PHE A 336 3.79 2.54 0.59
N ALA A 337 5.09 2.86 0.46
CA ALA A 337 6.13 1.85 0.32
C ALA A 337 6.07 0.85 1.49
N GLY A 338 5.98 -0.45 1.19
CA GLY A 338 5.88 -1.53 2.19
C GLY A 338 4.48 -1.79 2.76
N GLU A 339 3.45 -1.07 2.30
CA GLU A 339 2.08 -1.12 2.89
C GLU A 339 1.07 -1.92 2.02
N GLY A 340 1.54 -2.69 1.03
CA GLY A 340 0.70 -3.63 0.27
C GLY A 340 -0.16 -3.04 -0.86
N LEU A 341 -0.07 -1.73 -1.15
CA LEU A 341 -0.91 -1.08 -2.16
C LEU A 341 -0.35 -1.13 -3.59
N ARG A 342 0.97 -1.31 -3.75
CA ARG A 342 1.64 -1.14 -5.05
C ARG A 342 1.13 -2.09 -6.13
N TYR A 343 0.79 -3.34 -5.79
CA TYR A 343 0.31 -4.32 -6.77
C TYR A 343 -1.03 -3.87 -7.38
N SER A 344 -2.01 -3.53 -6.55
CA SER A 344 -3.28 -2.99 -7.03
C SER A 344 -3.10 -1.70 -7.83
N ASP A 345 -2.20 -0.82 -7.41
CA ASP A 345 -1.90 0.43 -8.12
C ASP A 345 -1.39 0.20 -9.55
N ILE A 346 -0.43 -0.70 -9.76
CA ILE A 346 0.10 -0.95 -11.10
C ILE A 346 -0.88 -1.72 -12.00
N LEU A 347 -1.77 -2.53 -11.40
CA LEU A 347 -2.83 -3.21 -12.13
C LEU A 347 -3.90 -2.21 -12.62
N ARG A 348 -4.45 -1.39 -11.72
CA ARG A 348 -5.50 -0.41 -12.07
C ARG A 348 -5.01 0.69 -12.99
N TRP A 349 -3.74 1.08 -12.87
CA TRP A 349 -3.12 2.05 -13.79
C TRP A 349 -2.73 1.44 -15.14
N LYS A 350 -2.88 0.13 -15.32
CA LYS A 350 -2.45 -0.60 -16.52
C LYS A 350 -0.97 -0.37 -16.84
N THR A 351 -0.13 -0.37 -15.81
CA THR A 351 1.33 -0.21 -15.92
C THR A 351 2.12 -1.47 -15.55
N ALA A 352 1.46 -2.50 -15.02
CA ALA A 352 2.08 -3.78 -14.67
C ALA A 352 2.89 -4.39 -15.84
N GLU A 353 2.36 -4.38 -17.07
CA GLU A 353 3.08 -4.87 -18.26
C GLU A 353 4.35 -4.08 -18.60
N VAL A 354 4.52 -2.87 -18.06
CA VAL A 354 5.75 -2.09 -18.21
C VAL A 354 6.68 -2.40 -17.05
N VAL A 355 6.20 -2.21 -15.82
CA VAL A 355 7.05 -2.21 -14.61
C VAL A 355 7.42 -3.61 -14.12
N LEU A 356 6.60 -4.63 -14.39
CA LEU A 356 6.89 -6.03 -14.06
C LEU A 356 7.60 -6.79 -15.19
N ASN A 357 7.84 -6.13 -16.33
CA ASN A 357 8.73 -6.61 -17.40
C ASN A 357 10.13 -5.94 -17.34
N GLN A 358 10.45 -5.25 -16.23
CA GLN A 358 11.80 -4.77 -15.94
C GLN A 358 12.53 -5.78 -15.04
N PRO A 359 13.87 -5.92 -15.18
CA PRO A 359 14.64 -6.78 -14.29
C PRO A 359 14.53 -6.31 -12.84
N ALA A 360 14.49 -7.27 -11.91
CA ALA A 360 14.61 -6.98 -10.50
C ALA A 360 16.07 -6.71 -10.16
N LEU A 361 16.35 -5.46 -9.80
CA LEU A 361 17.69 -4.99 -9.45
C LEU A 361 17.77 -4.61 -7.97
N GLY A 362 18.96 -4.75 -7.40
CA GLY A 362 19.33 -4.36 -6.05
C GLY A 362 20.38 -3.25 -6.02
N HIS A 363 21.12 -3.19 -4.92
CA HIS A 363 22.12 -2.18 -4.63
C HIS A 363 23.14 -2.02 -5.76
N MET A 364 23.47 -0.77 -6.08
CA MET A 364 24.53 -0.40 -7.01
C MET A 364 25.76 0.04 -6.24
N ARG A 365 26.93 -0.46 -6.62
CA ARG A 365 28.23 -0.02 -6.10
C ARG A 365 29.16 0.36 -7.25
N GLN A 366 30.25 1.02 -6.91
CA GLN A 366 31.40 1.14 -7.79
C GLN A 366 32.42 0.06 -7.41
N SER A 367 32.89 -0.71 -8.39
CA SER A 367 33.98 -1.66 -8.24
C SER A 367 35.33 -0.94 -8.10
N ALA A 368 36.36 -1.67 -7.68
CA ALA A 368 37.71 -1.11 -7.48
C ALA A 368 38.34 -0.54 -8.77
N ASP A 369 37.93 -1.04 -9.94
CA ASP A 369 38.34 -0.54 -11.27
C ASP A 369 37.46 0.62 -11.77
N GLY A 370 36.58 1.16 -10.93
CA GLY A 370 35.78 2.33 -11.21
C GLY A 370 34.48 2.06 -11.99
N LYS A 371 34.14 0.82 -12.30
CA LYS A 371 32.90 0.47 -13.01
C LYS A 371 31.71 0.41 -12.05
N SER A 372 30.52 0.76 -12.53
CA SER A 372 29.29 0.54 -11.76
C SER A 372 28.82 -0.91 -11.88
N GLU A 373 28.61 -1.54 -10.74
CA GLU A 373 28.02 -2.88 -10.62
C GLU A 373 26.67 -2.77 -9.93
N VAL A 374 25.67 -3.45 -10.46
CA VAL A 374 24.33 -3.55 -9.85
C VAL A 374 24.00 -5.00 -9.56
N LEU A 375 23.44 -5.28 -8.38
CA LEU A 375 22.95 -6.62 -8.06
C LEU A 375 21.75 -6.95 -8.96
N LYS A 376 21.90 -7.95 -9.83
CA LYS A 376 20.78 -8.51 -10.61
C LYS A 376 20.19 -9.70 -9.86
N ILE A 377 18.88 -9.66 -9.58
CA ILE A 377 18.19 -10.67 -8.78
C ILE A 377 17.48 -11.66 -9.69
N GLU A 378 16.64 -11.17 -10.60
CA GLU A 378 15.87 -11.98 -11.55
C GLU A 378 15.41 -11.14 -12.74
N ASP A 379 15.21 -11.79 -13.89
CA ASP A 379 14.44 -11.23 -14.99
C ASP A 379 12.96 -11.58 -14.77
N ARG A 380 12.07 -10.61 -14.99
CA ARG A 380 10.63 -10.78 -14.75
C ARG A 380 9.86 -10.72 -16.05
N LYS A 381 8.73 -11.43 -16.06
CA LYS A 381 7.79 -11.42 -17.18
C LYS A 381 6.36 -11.27 -16.67
N PHE A 382 5.64 -10.31 -17.23
CA PHE A 382 4.22 -10.09 -17.02
C PHE A 382 3.51 -10.05 -18.38
N LEU A 383 2.49 -10.89 -18.52
CA LEU A 383 1.66 -11.05 -19.72
C LEU A 383 0.33 -10.32 -19.53
N LYS A 384 -0.24 -9.84 -20.64
CA LYS A 384 -1.49 -9.06 -20.62
C LYS A 384 -2.68 -9.77 -19.96
N HIS A 385 -2.77 -11.10 -20.03
CA HIS A 385 -3.84 -11.83 -19.34
C HIS A 385 -3.70 -11.82 -17.81
N GLN A 386 -2.50 -11.59 -17.28
CA GLN A 386 -2.21 -11.64 -15.83
C GLN A 386 -2.70 -10.42 -15.05
N TYR A 387 -3.41 -9.49 -15.72
CA TYR A 387 -4.19 -8.47 -15.03
C TYR A 387 -5.36 -9.05 -14.24
N LEU A 388 -5.80 -10.26 -14.56
CA LEU A 388 -6.73 -11.06 -13.79
C LEU A 388 -6.05 -12.37 -13.38
N TRP A 389 -6.44 -12.94 -12.25
CA TRP A 389 -5.94 -14.23 -11.79
C TRP A 389 -6.76 -15.37 -12.39
N PRO A 390 -6.17 -16.56 -12.59
CA PRO A 390 -6.94 -17.73 -12.96
C PRO A 390 -7.86 -18.13 -11.81
N PHE A 391 -9.02 -18.69 -12.14
CA PHE A 391 -9.77 -19.49 -11.19
C PHE A 391 -9.00 -20.78 -10.88
N HIS A 392 -9.05 -21.21 -9.62
CA HIS A 392 -8.43 -22.46 -9.19
C HIS A 392 -9.18 -23.66 -9.78
N GLU A 393 -8.48 -24.76 -10.09
CA GLU A 393 -9.08 -25.94 -10.71
C GLU A 393 -10.28 -26.49 -9.91
N SER A 394 -10.19 -26.46 -8.58
CA SER A 394 -11.30 -26.89 -7.70
C SER A 394 -12.56 -26.06 -7.86
N SER A 395 -12.48 -24.80 -8.33
CA SER A 395 -13.65 -23.95 -8.56
C SER A 395 -14.52 -24.51 -9.68
N PHE A 396 -13.93 -25.11 -10.73
CA PHE A 396 -14.70 -25.70 -11.83
C PHE A 396 -15.39 -27.02 -11.44
N GLN A 397 -14.90 -27.69 -10.39
CA GLN A 397 -15.56 -28.90 -9.87
C GLN A 397 -16.85 -28.58 -9.12
N VAL A 398 -16.91 -27.39 -8.48
CA VAL A 398 -18.08 -26.94 -7.72
C VAL A 398 -19.01 -26.05 -8.56
N GLU A 399 -18.46 -25.32 -9.51
CA GLU A 399 -19.17 -24.39 -10.40
C GLU A 399 -18.90 -24.77 -11.87
N PRO A 400 -19.59 -25.79 -12.41
CA PRO A 400 -19.31 -26.30 -13.76
C PRO A 400 -19.58 -25.27 -14.87
N ASN A 401 -20.35 -24.21 -14.58
CA ASN A 401 -20.63 -23.11 -15.50
C ASN A 401 -19.61 -21.96 -15.42
N LEU A 402 -18.61 -22.04 -14.54
CA LEU A 402 -17.57 -21.04 -14.42
C LEU A 402 -16.66 -21.08 -15.65
N ILE A 403 -16.44 -19.91 -16.27
CA ILE A 403 -15.56 -19.77 -17.43
C ILE A 403 -14.22 -19.20 -16.96
N GLN A 404 -13.12 -19.77 -17.44
CA GLN A 404 -11.78 -19.28 -17.11
C GLN A 404 -11.53 -17.87 -17.66
N ASN A 405 -10.73 -17.09 -16.94
CA ASN A 405 -10.26 -15.79 -17.41
C ASN A 405 -9.44 -15.93 -18.71
N PRO A 406 -9.59 -15.01 -19.70
CA PRO A 406 -8.93 -15.15 -20.99
C PRO A 406 -7.41 -15.28 -20.88
N GLY A 407 -6.84 -16.35 -21.47
CA GLY A 407 -5.40 -16.58 -21.55
C GLY A 407 -4.82 -17.56 -20.52
N TYR A 408 -5.67 -18.19 -19.69
CA TYR A 408 -5.31 -19.24 -18.74
C TYR A 408 -5.84 -20.61 -19.11
#